data_AF-Q3SSX8-F1
#
_entry.id   AF-Q3SSX8-F1
#
_cell.length_a   1.000
_cell.length_b   1.000
_cell.length_c   1.000
_cell.angle_alpha   90.00
_cell.angle_beta   90.00
_cell.angle_gamma   90.00
#
_symmetry.space_group_name_H-M   'P 1'
#
loop_
_entity.id
_entity.type
_entity.pdbx_description
1 polymer ?
#
loop_
_entity_poly.entity_id
_entity_poly.type
_entity_poly.pdbx_seq_one_letter_code
_entity_poly.pdbx_strand_id
1 'polypeptide(L)'
;MAYLTLFPIGNTMRANLMVYRSMNDIWFHEFRENPEAAMSAMMPGLDRITGGFKVSGQIKIRPADLYVTENHRQAGVVVIGDAFATSCPAAGTGTDKVFTDVERLCNHHIPHWLATEGMDRAKIKMFYDDPVKMECDAWSAAKAWHLRSLSLDNGPT
;
A
#
# COMPACT_ATOMS: atom_id res chain seq x y z
N MET A 1 2.07 14.28 7.63
CA MET A 1 1.41 13.06 8.15
C MET A 1 0.26 12.75 7.21
N ALA A 2 0.02 11.47 6.87
CA ALA A 2 -1.02 11.13 5.89
C ALA A 2 -2.40 11.05 6.54
N TYR A 3 -2.62 10.08 7.42
CA TYR A 3 -3.84 9.98 8.21
C TYR A 3 -3.69 9.00 9.39
N LEU A 4 -4.65 9.06 10.30
CA LEU A 4 -4.86 8.10 11.38
C LEU A 4 -6.24 7.45 11.17
N THR A 5 -6.29 6.12 11.21
CA THR A 5 -7.55 5.37 11.25
C THR A 5 -7.71 4.73 12.62
N LEU A 6 -8.90 4.86 13.18
CA LEU A 6 -9.28 4.32 14.48
C LEU A 6 -10.51 3.44 14.29
N PHE A 7 -10.44 2.19 14.74
CA PHE A 7 -11.60 1.31 14.72
C PHE A 7 -11.60 0.35 15.92
N PRO A 8 -12.78 0.09 16.51
CA PRO A 8 -12.90 -0.74 17.69
C PRO A 8 -12.63 -2.23 17.34
N ILE A 9 -11.90 -2.90 18.23
CA ILE A 9 -11.72 -4.36 18.25
C ILE A 9 -12.01 -4.84 19.67
N GLY A 10 -13.21 -5.39 19.87
CA GLY A 10 -13.71 -5.73 21.21
C GLY A 10 -13.71 -4.49 22.11
N ASN A 11 -13.01 -4.59 23.25
CA ASN A 11 -12.90 -3.51 24.23
C ASN A 11 -11.66 -2.62 24.01
N THR A 12 -11.00 -2.71 22.84
CA THR A 12 -9.80 -1.94 22.52
C THR A 12 -9.99 -1.15 21.23
N MET A 13 -9.22 -0.07 21.06
CA MET A 13 -9.17 0.69 19.82
C MET A 13 -7.91 0.31 19.04
N ARG A 14 -8.04 -0.11 17.79
CA ARG A 14 -6.89 -0.25 16.90
C ARG A 14 -6.65 1.07 16.18
N ALA A 15 -5.41 1.53 16.24
CA ALA A 15 -4.91 2.66 15.49
C ALA A 15 -4.00 2.18 14.37
N ASN A 16 -4.27 2.59 13.12
CA ASN A 16 -3.26 2.54 12.07
C ASN A 16 -2.90 3.99 11.70
N LEU A 17 -1.63 4.32 11.89
CA LEU A 17 -1.06 5.62 11.57
C LEU A 17 -0.19 5.50 10.33
N MET A 18 -0.46 6.33 9.32
CA MET A 18 0.32 6.40 8.09
C MET A 18 1.12 7.70 8.04
N VAL A 19 2.43 7.59 7.84
CA VAL A 19 3.36 8.72 7.74
C VAL A 19 4.35 8.48 6.60
N TYR A 20 4.79 9.56 5.96
CA TYR A 20 5.89 9.53 5.00
C TYR A 20 7.11 10.16 5.67
N ARG A 21 8.06 9.32 6.10
CA ARG A 21 9.31 9.72 6.75
C ARG A 21 10.43 8.79 6.31
N SER A 22 11.67 9.25 6.39
CA SER A 22 12.83 8.38 6.20
C SER A 22 12.88 7.30 7.29
N MET A 23 13.26 6.07 6.96
CA MET A 23 13.36 4.98 7.95
C MET A 23 14.39 5.24 9.06
N ASN A 24 15.36 6.12 8.80
CA ASN A 24 16.39 6.51 9.76
C ASN A 24 15.98 7.73 10.61
N ASP A 25 14.74 8.20 10.47
CA ASP A 25 14.24 9.34 11.23
C ASP A 25 14.13 8.99 12.73
N ILE A 26 14.76 9.81 13.56
CA ILE A 26 14.76 9.66 15.03
C ILE A 26 13.34 9.64 15.60
N TRP A 27 12.38 10.25 14.91
CA TRP A 27 10.97 10.24 15.28
C TRP A 27 10.43 8.82 15.49
N PHE A 28 10.89 7.81 14.74
CA PHE A 28 10.44 6.43 14.94
C PHE A 28 10.96 5.79 16.24
N HIS A 29 12.09 6.26 16.75
CA HIS A 29 12.58 5.88 18.07
C HIS A 29 11.73 6.56 19.14
N GLU A 30 11.56 7.88 19.06
CA GLU A 30 10.74 8.66 19.99
C GLU A 30 9.29 8.18 20.05
N PHE A 31 8.70 7.84 18.91
CA PHE A 31 7.34 7.32 18.83
C PHE A 31 7.20 5.96 19.52
N ARG A 32 8.25 5.12 19.55
CA ARG A 32 8.22 3.85 20.28
C ARG A 32 8.31 4.05 21.79
N GLU A 33 9.15 4.98 22.22
CA GLU A 33 9.37 5.27 23.65
C GLU A 33 8.19 6.03 24.26
N ASN A 34 7.65 7.03 23.54
CA ASN A 34 6.62 7.93 24.05
C ASN A 34 5.50 8.20 23.00
N PRO A 35 4.73 7.17 22.63
CA PRO A 35 3.75 7.29 21.54
C PRO A 35 2.65 8.32 21.79
N GLU A 36 2.13 8.43 23.02
CA GLU A 36 1.06 9.38 23.35
C GLU A 36 1.52 10.82 23.17
N ALA A 37 2.74 11.13 23.63
CA ALA A 37 3.35 12.45 23.48
C ALA A 37 3.62 12.75 22.00
N ALA A 38 4.18 11.79 21.26
CA ALA A 38 4.45 11.95 19.83
C ALA A 38 3.15 12.12 19.01
N MET A 39 2.09 11.38 19.35
CA MET A 39 0.76 11.54 18.74
C MET A 39 0.13 12.89 19.07
N SER A 40 0.24 13.36 20.32
CA SER A 40 -0.26 14.67 20.75
C SER A 40 0.48 15.81 20.06
N ALA A 41 1.80 15.70 19.92
CA ALA A 41 2.61 16.69 19.22
C ALA A 41 2.27 16.74 17.72
N MET A 42 2.03 15.58 17.09
CA MET A 42 1.68 15.49 15.68
C MET A 42 0.23 15.87 15.38
N MET A 43 -0.69 15.64 16.33
CA MET A 43 -2.12 15.92 16.22
C MET A 43 -2.65 16.55 17.52
N PRO A 44 -2.43 17.86 17.74
CA PRO A 44 -2.78 18.53 19.01
C PRO A 44 -4.27 18.48 19.37
N GLY A 45 -5.16 18.22 18.41
CA GLY A 45 -6.61 18.10 18.64
C GLY A 45 -7.12 16.66 18.76
N LEU A 46 -6.24 15.65 18.83
CA LEU A 46 -6.64 14.26 18.90
C LEU A 46 -7.40 13.94 20.19
N ASP A 47 -6.98 14.53 21.30
CA ASP A 47 -7.59 14.39 22.63
C ASP A 47 -9.08 14.76 22.64
N ARG A 48 -9.49 15.74 21.82
CA ARG A 48 -10.90 16.14 21.66
C ARG A 48 -11.75 15.06 21.01
N ILE A 49 -11.14 14.15 20.25
CA ILE A 49 -11.83 13.05 19.53
C ILE A 49 -11.78 11.76 20.35
N THR A 50 -10.63 11.43 20.92
CA THR A 50 -10.41 10.14 21.61
C THR A 50 -10.59 10.21 23.11
N GLY A 51 -10.60 11.41 23.70
CA GLY A 51 -10.28 11.60 25.11
C GLY A 51 -8.82 11.25 25.41
N GLY A 52 -8.49 11.14 26.68
CA GLY A 52 -7.21 10.58 27.11
C GLY A 52 -7.12 9.10 26.72
N PHE A 53 -6.03 8.72 26.07
CA PHE A 53 -5.78 7.34 25.64
C PHE A 53 -4.41 6.85 26.14
N LYS A 54 -4.24 5.53 26.12
CA LYS A 54 -2.96 4.87 26.39
C LYS A 54 -2.72 3.81 25.32
N VAL A 55 -1.51 3.79 24.78
CA VAL A 55 -1.06 2.77 23.84
C VAL A 55 -0.65 1.54 24.65
N SER A 56 -1.51 0.52 24.67
CA SER A 56 -1.31 -0.69 25.48
C SER A 56 -0.53 -1.80 24.76
N GLY A 57 -0.33 -1.68 23.45
CA GLY A 57 0.28 -2.71 22.61
C GLY A 57 1.63 -2.31 22.03
N GLN A 58 2.38 -3.31 21.56
CA GLN A 58 3.63 -3.05 20.84
C GLN A 58 3.36 -2.28 19.55
N ILE A 59 4.11 -1.20 19.33
CA ILE A 59 4.07 -0.45 18.08
C ILE A 59 4.80 -1.22 16.98
N LYS A 60 4.06 -1.57 15.94
CA LYS A 60 4.59 -2.24 14.74
C LYS A 60 4.79 -1.24 13.63
N ILE A 61 6.04 -0.91 13.36
CA ILE A 61 6.42 -0.06 12.22
C ILE A 61 6.77 -0.94 11.03
N ARG A 62 6.24 -0.60 9.86
CA ARG A 62 6.50 -1.30 8.60
C ARG A 62 6.82 -0.28 7.50
N PRO A 63 8.02 -0.34 6.89
CA PRO A 63 8.29 0.44 5.70
C PRO A 63 7.39 0.00 4.56
N ALA A 64 7.03 0.94 3.69
CA ALA A 64 6.35 0.68 2.44
C ALA A 64 6.99 1.56 1.36
N ASP A 65 7.72 0.92 0.45
CA ASP A 65 8.33 1.58 -0.70
C ASP A 65 7.41 1.44 -1.92
N LEU A 66 7.29 2.51 -2.70
CA LEU A 66 6.60 2.49 -3.99
C LEU A 66 7.61 2.08 -5.07
N TYR A 67 7.40 0.94 -5.69
CA TYR A 67 8.25 0.45 -6.77
C TYR A 67 7.44 -0.31 -7.83
N VAL A 68 8.10 -0.53 -8.96
CA VAL A 68 7.62 -1.42 -10.03
C VAL A 68 8.77 -2.36 -10.38
N THR A 69 8.48 -3.65 -10.41
CA THR A 69 9.44 -4.70 -10.78
C THR A 69 9.76 -4.58 -12.26
N GLU A 70 11.03 -4.36 -12.58
CA GLU A 70 11.53 -4.34 -13.96
C GLU A 70 11.83 -5.75 -14.48
N ASN A 71 12.02 -5.89 -15.79
CA ASN A 71 12.34 -7.17 -16.43
C ASN A 71 11.35 -8.32 -16.10
N HIS A 72 10.12 -8.00 -15.71
CA HIS A 72 9.08 -8.97 -15.30
C HIS A 72 8.48 -9.80 -16.44
N ARG A 73 8.77 -9.44 -17.70
CA ARG A 73 8.33 -10.17 -18.90
C ARG A 73 9.27 -11.34 -19.20
N GLN A 74 9.30 -12.32 -18.31
CA GLN A 74 10.08 -13.56 -18.45
C GLN A 74 9.17 -14.71 -18.86
N ALA A 75 9.68 -15.61 -19.71
CA ALA A 75 8.95 -16.81 -20.10
C ALA A 75 8.62 -17.67 -18.86
N GLY A 76 7.40 -18.19 -18.78
CA GLY A 76 6.97 -19.10 -17.71
C GLY A 76 6.73 -18.48 -16.33
N VAL A 77 6.94 -17.17 -16.14
CA VAL A 77 6.83 -16.53 -14.81
C VAL A 77 5.99 -15.26 -14.87
N VAL A 78 5.08 -15.11 -13.91
CA VAL A 78 4.31 -13.89 -13.68
C VAL A 78 4.47 -13.48 -12.22
N VAL A 79 4.68 -12.20 -11.98
CA VAL A 79 4.57 -11.57 -10.65
C VAL A 79 3.31 -10.72 -10.62
N ILE A 80 2.60 -10.73 -9.49
CA ILE A 80 1.32 -10.04 -9.32
C ILE A 80 1.24 -9.30 -7.99
N GLY A 81 0.28 -8.38 -7.87
CA GLY A 81 0.08 -7.58 -6.67
C GLY A 81 1.34 -6.81 -6.30
N ASP A 82 1.67 -6.79 -5.01
CA ASP A 82 2.83 -6.05 -4.50
C ASP A 82 4.16 -6.59 -5.04
N ALA A 83 4.25 -7.87 -5.44
CA ALA A 83 5.47 -8.41 -6.06
C ALA A 83 5.73 -7.84 -7.46
N PHE A 84 4.69 -7.36 -8.16
CA PHE A 84 4.82 -6.64 -9.43
C PHE A 84 5.01 -5.15 -9.22
N ALA A 85 4.11 -4.52 -8.47
CA ALA A 85 4.17 -3.09 -8.21
C ALA A 85 3.41 -2.81 -6.92
N THR A 86 4.11 -2.28 -5.91
CA THR A 86 3.51 -2.02 -4.60
C THR A 86 2.39 -0.99 -4.68
N SER A 87 1.31 -1.29 -3.97
CA SER A 87 0.31 -0.28 -3.65
C SER A 87 0.75 0.55 -2.44
N CYS A 88 0.31 1.81 -2.35
CA CYS A 88 0.44 2.54 -1.10
C CYS A 88 -0.63 2.02 -0.12
N PRO A 89 -0.27 1.50 1.07
CA PRO A 89 -1.26 1.08 2.06
C PRO A 89 -2.21 2.22 2.43
N ALA A 90 -1.69 3.45 2.37
CA ALA A 90 -2.45 4.65 2.64
C ALA A 90 -3.52 4.95 1.54
N ALA A 91 -3.29 4.51 0.30
CA ALA A 91 -4.28 4.64 -0.78
C ALA A 91 -5.40 3.58 -0.71
N GLY A 92 -5.19 2.48 0.02
CA GLY A 92 -6.20 1.43 0.22
C GLY A 92 -6.55 0.60 -1.01
N THR A 93 -5.69 0.56 -2.03
CA THR A 93 -5.98 -0.08 -3.34
C THR A 93 -5.31 -1.44 -3.56
N GLY A 94 -4.54 -1.95 -2.60
CA GLY A 94 -3.73 -3.16 -2.79
C GLY A 94 -4.57 -4.42 -3.08
N THR A 95 -5.74 -4.52 -2.46
CA THR A 95 -6.67 -5.63 -2.66
C THR A 95 -7.30 -5.58 -4.06
N ASP A 96 -7.67 -4.40 -4.55
CA ASP A 96 -8.17 -4.22 -5.92
C ASP A 96 -7.12 -4.68 -6.94
N LYS A 97 -5.84 -4.33 -6.73
CA LYS A 97 -4.73 -4.75 -7.60
C LYS A 97 -4.61 -6.28 -7.67
N VAL A 98 -4.39 -6.92 -6.52
CA VAL A 98 -4.09 -8.36 -6.49
C VAL A 98 -5.28 -9.19 -6.97
N PHE A 99 -6.51 -8.78 -6.65
CA PHE A 99 -7.69 -9.50 -7.14
C PHE A 99 -7.96 -9.24 -8.62
N THR A 100 -7.69 -8.05 -9.14
CA THR A 100 -7.71 -7.82 -10.60
C THR A 100 -6.71 -8.74 -11.28
N ASP A 101 -5.46 -8.79 -10.80
CA ASP A 101 -4.44 -9.68 -11.38
C ASP A 101 -4.86 -11.15 -11.39
N VAL A 102 -5.38 -11.65 -10.25
CA VAL A 102 -5.86 -13.03 -10.12
C VAL A 102 -7.04 -13.30 -11.04
N GLU A 103 -8.01 -12.38 -11.11
CA GLU A 103 -9.18 -12.50 -11.97
C GLU A 103 -8.77 -12.61 -13.44
N ARG A 104 -7.93 -11.68 -13.93
CA ARG A 104 -7.44 -11.71 -15.32
C ARG A 104 -6.65 -12.97 -15.62
N LEU A 105 -5.76 -13.39 -14.72
CA LEU A 105 -4.97 -14.60 -14.92
C LEU A 105 -5.84 -15.84 -14.99
N CYS A 106 -6.71 -16.06 -14.01
CA CYS A 106 -7.48 -17.29 -13.88
C CYS A 106 -8.57 -17.42 -14.95
N ASN A 107 -9.24 -16.32 -15.29
CA ASN A 107 -10.43 -16.37 -16.15
C ASN A 107 -10.13 -16.10 -17.63
N HIS A 108 -9.01 -15.45 -17.95
CA HIS A 108 -8.69 -15.04 -19.32
C HIS A 108 -7.35 -15.60 -19.80
N HIS A 109 -6.25 -15.29 -19.11
CA HIS A 109 -4.91 -15.52 -19.66
C HIS A 109 -4.43 -16.96 -19.53
N ILE A 110 -4.47 -17.54 -18.32
CA ILE A 110 -3.98 -18.91 -18.09
C ILE A 110 -4.72 -19.95 -18.95
N PRO A 111 -6.07 -19.93 -19.04
CA PRO A 111 -6.78 -20.86 -19.93
C PRO A 111 -6.37 -20.73 -21.39
N HIS A 112 -6.19 -19.50 -21.89
CA HIS A 112 -5.78 -19.25 -23.27
C HIS A 112 -4.32 -19.70 -23.51
N TRP A 113 -3.43 -19.44 -22.57
CA TRP A 113 -2.04 -19.86 -22.65
C TRP A 113 -1.90 -21.38 -22.69
N LEU A 114 -2.69 -22.10 -21.89
CA LEU A 114 -2.65 -23.56 -21.83
C LEU A 114 -3.34 -24.24 -23.03
N ALA A 115 -4.07 -23.50 -23.87
CA ALA A 115 -4.68 -24.03 -25.09
C ALA A 115 -3.65 -24.31 -26.21
N THR A 116 -2.41 -23.87 -26.05
CA THR A 116 -1.31 -24.08 -27.01
C THR A 116 -0.03 -24.44 -26.26
N GLU A 117 0.87 -25.17 -26.92
CA GLU A 117 2.14 -25.58 -26.33
C GLU A 117 3.03 -24.39 -25.92
N GLY A 118 3.90 -24.63 -24.94
CA GLY A 118 4.89 -23.68 -24.46
C GLY A 118 4.34 -22.52 -23.60
N MET A 119 5.24 -21.81 -22.93
CA MET A 119 4.93 -20.63 -22.12
C MET A 119 5.94 -19.52 -22.39
N ASP A 120 5.97 -19.08 -23.64
CA ASP A 120 6.93 -18.09 -24.10
C ASP A 120 6.65 -16.68 -23.56
N ARG A 121 7.56 -15.77 -23.89
CA ARG A 121 7.49 -14.36 -23.49
C ARG A 121 6.28 -13.63 -24.08
N ALA A 122 5.76 -14.08 -25.23
CA ALA A 122 4.60 -13.45 -25.88
C ALA A 122 3.33 -13.71 -25.09
N LYS A 123 3.12 -14.95 -24.61
CA LYS A 123 2.01 -15.28 -23.70
C LYS A 123 2.04 -14.41 -22.44
N ILE A 124 3.19 -14.35 -21.78
CA ILE A 124 3.36 -13.54 -20.56
C ILE A 124 3.13 -12.05 -20.83
N LYS A 125 3.56 -11.54 -22.00
CA LYS A 125 3.30 -10.16 -22.41
C LYS A 125 1.80 -9.84 -22.51
N MET A 126 0.96 -10.80 -22.92
CA MET A 126 -0.50 -10.60 -23.00
C MET A 126 -1.12 -10.20 -21.66
N PHE A 127 -0.65 -10.77 -20.55
CA PHE A 127 -1.15 -10.41 -19.23
C PHE A 127 -0.75 -8.99 -18.84
N TYR A 128 0.52 -8.63 -18.99
CA TYR A 128 1.01 -7.29 -18.61
C TYR A 128 0.49 -6.17 -19.52
N ASP A 129 0.03 -6.50 -20.71
CA ASP A 129 -0.57 -5.56 -21.65
C ASP A 129 -2.12 -5.62 -21.64
N ASP A 130 -2.73 -6.37 -20.71
CA ASP A 130 -4.18 -6.41 -20.53
C ASP A 130 -4.67 -5.01 -20.12
N PRO A 131 -5.60 -4.40 -20.88
CA PRO A 131 -6.04 -3.03 -20.62
C PRO A 131 -6.67 -2.86 -19.23
N VAL A 132 -7.39 -3.86 -18.71
CA VAL A 132 -8.02 -3.77 -17.38
C VAL A 132 -6.97 -3.83 -16.28
N LYS A 133 -5.94 -4.66 -16.46
CA LYS A 133 -4.79 -4.67 -15.55
C LYS A 133 -4.08 -3.32 -15.57
N MET A 134 -3.73 -2.84 -16.76
CA MET A 134 -3.01 -1.57 -16.94
C MET A 134 -3.78 -0.39 -16.33
N GLU A 135 -5.10 -0.33 -16.51
CA GLU A 135 -5.94 0.70 -15.93
C GLU A 135 -5.96 0.63 -14.39
N CYS A 136 -6.14 -0.57 -13.83
CA CYS A 136 -6.10 -0.78 -12.38
C CYS A 136 -4.73 -0.38 -11.78
N ASP A 137 -3.64 -0.80 -12.42
CA ASP A 137 -2.27 -0.47 -12.02
C ASP A 137 -2.01 1.04 -12.06
N ALA A 138 -2.41 1.70 -13.16
CA ALA A 138 -2.23 3.15 -13.34
C ALA A 138 -3.07 3.95 -12.32
N TRP A 139 -4.32 3.55 -12.09
CA TRP A 139 -5.18 4.17 -11.09
C TRP A 139 -4.62 4.03 -9.66
N SER A 140 -4.15 2.82 -9.30
CA SER A 140 -3.56 2.57 -7.99
C SER A 140 -2.29 3.40 -7.78
N ALA A 141 -1.42 3.46 -8.80
CA ALA A 141 -0.22 4.28 -8.77
C ALA A 141 -0.54 5.77 -8.64
N ALA A 142 -1.51 6.29 -9.41
CA ALA A 142 -1.93 7.68 -9.33
C ALA A 142 -2.42 8.05 -7.92
N LYS A 143 -3.25 7.21 -7.30
CA LYS A 143 -3.70 7.41 -5.91
C LYS A 143 -2.55 7.39 -4.90
N ALA A 144 -1.61 6.45 -5.04
CA ALA A 144 -0.44 6.35 -4.18
C ALA A 144 0.42 7.61 -4.23
N TRP A 145 0.72 8.10 -5.42
CA TRP A 145 1.53 9.30 -5.62
C TRP A 145 0.82 10.58 -5.20
N HIS A 146 -0.48 10.69 -5.47
CA HIS A 146 -1.29 11.83 -5.05
C HIS A 146 -1.35 11.95 -3.51
N LEU A 147 -1.57 10.84 -2.80
CA LEU A 147 -1.60 10.87 -1.33
C LEU A 147 -0.23 11.18 -0.74
N ARG A 148 0.85 10.67 -1.36
CA ARG A 148 2.22 10.99 -0.98
C ARG A 148 2.51 12.48 -1.15
N SER A 149 2.13 13.08 -2.29
CA SER A 149 2.36 14.52 -2.52
C SER A 149 1.60 15.36 -1.51
N LEU A 150 0.29 15.12 -1.33
CA LEU A 150 -0.53 15.83 -0.33
C LEU A 150 0.03 15.77 1.10
N SER A 151 0.68 14.66 1.45
CA SER A 151 1.19 14.43 2.82
C SER A 151 2.58 15.00 3.08
N LEU A 152 3.32 15.32 2.01
CA LEU A 152 4.69 15.84 2.04
C LEU A 152 4.77 17.31 1.64
N ASP A 153 3.88 17.75 0.77
CA ASP A 153 3.77 19.15 0.37
C ASP A 153 3.27 19.96 1.58
N ASN A 154 3.84 21.15 1.77
CA ASN A 154 3.34 22.08 2.77
C ASN A 154 1.87 22.36 2.43
N GLY A 155 0.96 22.14 3.39
CA GLY A 155 -0.46 22.46 3.22
C GLY A 155 -0.65 23.91 2.74
N PRO A 156 -1.84 24.26 2.21
CA PRO A 156 -2.07 25.59 1.66
C PRO A 156 -1.65 26.66 2.68
N THR A 157 -0.69 27.50 2.26
CA THR A 157 -0.28 28.72 2.96
C THR A 157 -1.43 29.69 3.09
#